data_AF-A0A841EDG9-F1
#
_entry.id   AF-A0A841EDG9-F1
#
_cell.length_a   1.000
_cell.length_b   1.000
_cell.length_c   1.000
_cell.angle_alpha   90.00
_cell.angle_beta   90.00
_cell.angle_gamma   90.00
#
_symmetry.space_group_name_H-M   'P 1'
#
loop_
_entity.id
_entity.type
_entity.pdbx_description
1 polymer ?
#
loop_
_entity_poly.entity_id
_entity_poly.type
_entity_poly.pdbx_seq_one_letter_code
_entity_poly.pdbx_strand_id
1 'polypeptide(L)'
;MKRRELSHTEQLRQALSEREAQLQEAKARLAALEGSTSLQVGRALTAAAKRPGRGLVQLPREMFRLWRKAGRTGPATGRGTKAQPVRSFDAEREEARLLSGGVGVRDSRLVVAGVLAPEIRAALAPYVRVVPLRPQDAQAAFESVDVDIVCVSASAAAPGSLWAHAGDPAVGDRTRVLNWVIDSAQARGVPTVLIADAPAPPGLAALDFDHVHRGDAGVPLHLFNPVAAEPERASEPAYVPSPAPAGVVADRLVERLSEDGMRRLAGVREDAQELPARLRACSGVVVGDTALADRALACGARALLLGDTARGADEGAGERDTTLRSVATDVRALRSGAATDELARLRAAGPLTSEELRLVLRSVFLTDATPVRLAEIFGRLGFAPGSGSPSLPLKNRRTALLALPGDDAESLALAGDALQQSHPPFEVVVPDSAAGLAGIERLHAHGVPVRTVPGAAPVGAPQPEDWARLARAADVPWTALWDGPRGEHFLADLLCAAECSDADAVGPAVAGPQPQPPGDAADAVGHAAAEQEYVFVSSVAPELARRELVCRALHPGVWNRHGARLLALAPVLGPGASRSEPEARTTPGAG
;
A
#
# COMPACT_ATOMS: atom_id res chain seq x y z
N MET A 1 41.74 40.12 -2.94
CA MET A 1 41.52 40.29 -1.49
C MET A 1 40.09 40.72 -1.13
N LYS A 2 39.49 41.70 -1.81
CA LYS A 2 38.12 42.21 -1.51
C LYS A 2 36.97 41.19 -1.42
N ARG A 3 37.03 40.04 -2.12
CA ARG A 3 35.99 38.98 -2.03
C ARG A 3 36.01 38.17 -0.72
N ARG A 4 37.16 38.04 -0.07
CA ARG A 4 37.29 37.28 1.20
C ARG A 4 36.80 38.08 2.40
N GLU A 5 36.91 39.41 2.34
CA GLU A 5 36.40 40.31 3.37
C GLU A 5 34.87 40.36 3.34
N LEU A 6 34.26 40.37 2.14
CA LEU A 6 32.81 40.32 1.99
C LEU A 6 32.21 39.01 2.52
N SER A 7 32.80 37.85 2.17
CA SER A 7 32.33 36.56 2.69
C SER A 7 32.47 36.44 4.21
N HIS A 8 33.52 37.03 4.79
CA HIS A 8 33.71 37.04 6.24
C HIS A 8 32.68 37.92 6.95
N THR A 9 32.33 39.08 6.37
CA THR A 9 31.27 39.93 6.94
C THR A 9 29.88 39.33 6.82
N GLU A 10 29.61 38.58 5.75
CA GLU A 10 28.34 37.84 5.58
C GLU A 10 28.25 36.68 6.57
N GLN A 11 29.33 35.93 6.77
CA GLN A 11 29.42 34.87 7.78
C GLN A 11 29.23 35.41 9.20
N LEU A 12 29.81 36.56 9.54
CA LEU A 12 29.63 37.19 10.84
C LEU A 12 28.20 37.70 11.06
N ARG A 13 27.54 38.23 10.02
CA ARG A 13 26.12 38.64 10.09
C ARG A 13 25.21 37.43 10.27
N GLN A 14 25.50 36.35 9.56
CA GLN A 14 24.75 35.11 9.69
C GLN A 14 24.90 34.53 11.10
N ALA A 15 26.14 34.46 11.62
CA ALA A 15 26.41 34.00 12.99
C ALA A 15 25.76 34.89 14.07
N LEU A 16 25.70 36.21 13.86
CA LEU A 16 24.99 37.11 14.77
C LEU A 16 23.47 36.89 14.74
N SER A 17 22.89 36.75 13.55
CA SER A 17 21.45 36.48 13.40
C SER A 17 21.03 35.15 14.04
N GLU A 18 21.89 34.14 13.94
CA GLU A 18 21.68 32.83 14.54
C GLU A 18 21.77 32.89 16.07
N ARG A 19 22.72 33.67 16.62
CA ARG A 19 22.84 33.88 18.07
C ARG A 19 21.69 34.69 18.65
N GLU A 20 21.19 35.69 17.93
CA GLU A 20 20.02 36.47 18.33
C GLU A 20 18.75 35.61 18.33
N ALA A 21 18.58 34.72 17.35
CA ALA A 21 17.48 33.76 17.31
C ALA A 21 17.52 32.80 18.50
N GLN A 22 18.70 32.23 18.83
CA GLN A 22 18.89 31.37 20.00
C GLN A 22 18.56 32.10 21.32
N LEU A 23 18.91 33.38 21.44
CA LEU A 23 18.60 34.19 22.62
C LEU A 23 17.09 34.46 22.77
N GLN A 24 16.39 34.74 21.67
CA GLN A 24 14.94 34.94 21.70
C GLN A 24 14.19 33.66 22.03
N GLU A 25 14.67 32.52 21.52
CA GLU A 25 14.12 31.20 21.84
C GLU A 25 14.34 30.84 23.32
N ALA A 26 15.54 31.07 23.86
CA ALA A 26 15.82 30.84 25.28
C ALA A 26 14.95 31.73 26.18
N LYS A 27 14.72 32.99 25.79
CA LYS A 27 13.80 33.90 26.49
C LYS A 27 12.35 33.43 26.42
N ALA A 28 11.90 32.92 25.28
CA ALA A 28 10.55 32.37 25.11
C ALA A 28 10.36 31.09 25.95
N ARG A 29 11.36 30.22 26.00
CA ARG A 29 11.36 29.01 26.85
C ARG A 29 11.36 29.37 28.34
N LEU A 30 12.14 30.39 28.75
CA LEU A 30 12.09 30.90 30.13
C LEU A 30 10.71 31.47 30.47
N ALA A 31 10.11 32.28 29.60
CA ALA A 31 8.77 32.83 29.81
C ALA A 31 7.69 31.75 29.88
N ALA A 32 7.78 30.70 29.05
CA ALA A 32 6.88 29.55 29.08
C ALA A 32 7.04 28.72 30.35
N LEU A 33 8.27 28.50 30.82
CA LEU A 33 8.55 27.81 32.08
C LEU A 33 8.12 28.62 33.31
N GLU A 34 8.27 29.95 33.26
CA GLU A 34 7.77 30.88 34.30
C GLU A 34 6.23 30.95 34.33
N GLY A 35 5.58 30.74 33.18
CA GLY A 35 4.13 30.66 33.03
C GLY A 35 3.54 29.28 33.36
N SER A 36 4.37 28.24 33.49
CA SER A 36 3.91 26.88 33.72
C SER A 36 3.15 26.75 35.04
N THR A 37 1.98 26.13 34.96
CA THR A 37 1.09 25.88 36.09
C THR A 37 1.75 25.04 37.18
N SER A 38 2.72 24.18 36.84
CA SER A 38 3.49 23.40 37.83
C SER A 38 4.41 24.29 38.68
N LEU A 39 5.06 25.30 38.10
CA LEU A 39 5.89 26.26 38.83
C LEU A 39 5.03 27.21 39.68
N GLN A 40 3.84 27.59 39.19
CA GLN A 40 2.88 28.41 39.93
C GLN A 40 2.28 27.65 41.13
N VAL A 41 1.97 26.35 40.96
CA VAL A 41 1.53 25.47 42.04
C VAL A 41 2.65 25.24 43.06
N GLY A 42 3.89 25.01 42.59
CA GLY A 42 5.06 24.91 43.46
C GLY A 42 5.32 26.19 44.27
N ARG A 43 5.20 27.37 43.66
CA ARG A 43 5.30 28.67 44.35
C ARG A 43 4.18 28.89 45.37
N ALA A 44 2.94 28.51 45.05
CA ALA A 44 1.81 28.59 45.99
C ALA A 44 2.00 27.67 47.20
N LEU A 45 2.45 26.43 47.00
CA LEU A 45 2.80 25.49 48.06
C LEU A 45 3.94 26.00 48.95
N THR A 46 5.00 26.53 48.34
CA THR A 46 6.15 27.07 49.07
C THR A 46 5.79 28.35 49.85
N ALA A 47 4.89 29.19 49.32
CA ALA A 47 4.40 30.38 50.01
C ALA A 47 3.51 30.03 51.22
N ALA A 48 2.69 28.98 51.11
CA ALA A 48 1.89 28.50 52.23
C ALA A 48 2.75 27.84 53.32
N ALA A 49 3.81 27.13 52.95
CA ALA A 49 4.78 26.56 53.90
C ALA A 49 5.51 27.66 54.71
N LYS A 50 5.78 28.83 54.11
CA LYS A 50 6.44 29.96 54.80
C LYS A 50 5.54 30.75 55.76
N ARG A 51 4.20 30.63 55.66
CA ARG A 51 3.24 31.37 56.51
C ARG A 51 2.04 30.48 56.90
N PRO A 52 2.21 29.55 57.85
CA PRO A 52 1.24 28.48 58.09
C PRO A 52 -0.13 28.97 58.56
N GLY A 53 -0.21 30.05 59.35
CA GLY A 53 -1.48 30.51 59.93
C GLY A 53 -2.50 31.12 58.94
N ARG A 54 -2.04 31.66 57.80
CA ARG A 54 -2.94 32.21 56.75
C ARG A 54 -2.81 31.47 55.42
N GLY A 55 -1.64 30.90 55.13
CA GLY A 55 -1.36 30.19 53.89
C GLY A 55 -2.13 28.87 53.76
N LEU A 56 -2.28 28.09 54.84
CA LEU A 56 -3.01 26.81 54.80
C LEU A 56 -4.52 26.98 54.58
N VAL A 57 -5.10 28.09 55.03
CA VAL A 57 -6.53 28.39 54.84
C VAL A 57 -6.81 28.89 53.41
N GLN A 58 -5.83 29.53 52.77
CA GLN A 58 -5.98 30.08 51.41
C GLN A 58 -5.54 29.09 50.31
N LEU A 59 -4.71 28.10 50.62
CA LEU A 59 -4.19 27.11 49.68
C LEU A 59 -5.29 26.38 48.88
N PRO A 60 -6.37 25.85 49.50
CA PRO A 60 -7.42 25.18 48.73
C PRO A 60 -8.15 26.13 47.79
N ARG A 61 -8.29 27.41 48.20
CA ARG A 61 -8.99 28.45 47.43
C ARG A 61 -8.14 28.96 46.26
N GLU A 62 -6.81 28.98 46.40
CA GLU A 62 -5.87 29.32 45.35
C GLU A 62 -5.71 28.18 44.34
N MET A 63 -5.61 26.92 44.79
CA MET A 63 -5.64 25.75 43.91
C MET A 63 -6.96 25.65 43.14
N PHE A 64 -8.10 25.89 43.80
CA PHE A 64 -9.40 25.92 43.15
C PHE A 64 -9.55 27.09 42.16
N ARG A 65 -8.95 28.26 42.43
CA ARG A 65 -8.90 29.38 41.47
C ARG A 65 -8.01 29.09 40.27
N LEU A 66 -6.87 28.44 40.46
CA LEU A 66 -5.98 27.99 39.39
C LEU A 66 -6.67 26.93 38.51
N TRP A 67 -7.33 25.96 39.14
CA TRP A 67 -8.13 24.94 38.45
C TRP A 67 -9.30 25.54 37.68
N ARG A 68 -10.01 26.52 38.25
CA ARG A 68 -11.12 27.21 37.57
C ARG A 68 -10.66 28.16 36.45
N LYS A 69 -9.44 28.70 36.53
CA LYS A 69 -8.83 29.45 35.41
C LYS A 69 -8.38 28.52 34.29
N ALA A 70 -7.81 27.36 34.62
CA ALA A 70 -7.45 26.32 33.66
C ALA A 70 -8.68 25.74 32.92
N GLY A 71 -9.85 25.67 33.59
CA GLY A 71 -11.11 25.25 32.97
C GLY A 71 -11.93 26.36 32.27
N ARG A 72 -11.48 27.63 32.30
CA ARG A 72 -12.20 28.77 31.67
C ARG A 72 -11.44 29.43 30.51
N THR A 73 -10.27 28.94 30.15
CA THR A 73 -9.70 29.16 28.82
C THR A 73 -10.34 28.18 27.84
N GLY A 74 -11.63 28.39 27.54
CA GLY A 74 -12.17 27.93 26.27
C GLY A 74 -11.41 28.61 25.14
N PRO A 75 -11.15 27.92 24.02
CA PRO A 75 -10.33 28.47 22.95
C PRO A 75 -10.99 29.75 22.47
N ALA A 76 -10.26 30.86 22.54
CA ALA A 76 -10.58 31.99 21.69
C ALA A 76 -10.61 31.44 20.27
N THR A 77 -11.76 31.54 19.62
CA THR A 77 -11.94 31.29 18.20
C THR A 77 -11.06 32.25 17.43
N GLY A 78 -9.80 31.85 17.27
CA GLY A 78 -8.82 32.43 16.39
C GLY A 78 -8.10 31.24 15.79
N ARG A 79 -8.01 31.22 14.46
CA ARG A 79 -7.04 30.40 13.71
C ARG A 79 -5.65 30.73 14.25
N GLY A 80 -5.27 30.09 15.34
CA GLY A 80 -3.98 30.18 15.98
C GLY A 80 -3.11 29.12 15.35
N THR A 81 -2.20 29.58 14.51
CA THR A 81 -1.07 28.84 13.96
C THR A 81 -0.60 27.78 14.95
N LYS A 82 -0.76 26.49 14.61
CA LYS A 82 -0.08 25.38 15.31
C LYS A 82 1.37 25.81 15.53
N ALA A 83 1.89 25.65 16.75
CA ALA A 83 3.27 25.98 17.07
C ALA A 83 4.15 25.38 15.96
N GLN A 84 4.86 26.24 15.22
CA GLN A 84 5.66 25.76 14.09
C GLN A 84 6.69 24.78 14.63
N PRO A 85 6.77 23.55 14.09
CA PRO A 85 7.83 22.63 14.46
C PRO A 85 9.17 23.32 14.21
N VAL A 86 10.06 23.20 15.20
CA VAL A 86 11.38 23.82 15.21
C VAL A 86 12.12 23.41 13.93
N ARG A 87 12.64 24.38 13.17
CA ARG A 87 13.22 24.19 11.83
C ARG A 87 14.65 23.60 11.85
N SER A 88 15.14 23.10 12.99
CA SER A 88 16.50 22.56 13.13
C SER A 88 16.60 21.05 12.91
N PHE A 89 15.48 20.36 12.67
CA PHE A 89 15.48 18.89 12.72
C PHE A 89 15.94 18.19 11.43
N ASP A 90 15.92 18.77 10.23
CA ASP A 90 16.14 17.97 9.00
C ASP A 90 17.55 17.33 8.94
N ALA A 91 18.60 18.13 9.13
CA ALA A 91 19.98 17.62 9.16
C ALA A 91 20.25 16.77 10.41
N GLU A 92 19.78 17.19 11.58
CA GLU A 92 19.92 16.45 12.83
C GLU A 92 19.19 15.10 12.80
N ARG A 93 18.11 14.98 12.03
CA ARG A 93 17.28 13.78 11.92
C ARG A 93 17.88 12.77 10.95
N GLU A 94 18.39 13.22 9.81
CA GLU A 94 19.21 12.38 8.93
C GLU A 94 20.48 11.91 9.66
N GLU A 95 21.18 12.81 10.37
CA GLU A 95 22.34 12.46 11.19
C GLU A 95 21.96 11.51 12.34
N ALA A 96 20.84 11.72 13.04
CA ALA A 96 20.38 10.82 14.09
C ALA A 96 20.02 9.43 13.53
N ARG A 97 19.45 9.32 12.32
CA ARG A 97 19.23 8.04 11.64
C ARG A 97 20.55 7.36 11.27
N LEU A 98 21.54 8.14 10.81
CA LEU A 98 22.89 7.64 10.52
C LEU A 98 23.61 7.16 11.79
N LEU A 99 23.45 7.87 12.92
CA LEU A 99 24.14 7.60 14.19
C LEU A 99 23.46 6.53 15.04
N SER A 100 22.13 6.43 15.01
CA SER A 100 21.38 5.46 15.83
C SER A 100 21.52 4.03 15.34
N GLY A 101 21.91 3.79 14.08
CA GLY A 101 22.16 2.47 13.51
C GLY A 101 20.96 1.50 13.49
N GLY A 102 19.85 1.83 14.15
CA GLY A 102 18.66 0.99 14.34
C GLY A 102 17.66 1.07 13.19
N VAL A 103 17.77 2.10 12.35
CA VAL A 103 17.01 2.27 11.11
C VAL A 103 18.03 2.35 9.99
N GLY A 104 18.23 1.23 9.29
CA GLY A 104 19.35 1.09 8.35
C GLY A 104 19.40 2.23 7.34
N VAL A 105 20.59 2.80 7.17
CA VAL A 105 20.99 3.86 6.21
C VAL A 105 20.57 3.59 4.75
N ARG A 106 20.00 2.41 4.46
CA ARG A 106 19.56 1.95 3.13
C ARG A 106 18.05 1.70 3.02
N ASP A 107 17.28 1.76 4.11
CA ASP A 107 15.83 1.53 4.05
C ASP A 107 15.12 2.83 3.66
N SER A 108 14.78 2.96 2.38
CA SER A 108 14.14 4.17 1.83
C SER A 108 12.63 4.25 2.06
N ARG A 109 12.10 3.52 3.06
CA ARG A 109 10.67 3.46 3.39
C ARG A 109 10.35 4.35 4.59
N LEU A 110 9.08 4.72 4.73
CA LEU A 110 8.59 5.46 5.90
C LEU A 110 8.69 4.57 7.14
N VAL A 111 9.14 5.15 8.25
CA VAL A 111 9.22 4.48 9.55
C VAL A 111 7.93 4.72 10.33
N VAL A 112 7.17 3.67 10.57
CA VAL A 112 5.87 3.72 11.25
C VAL A 112 5.99 3.07 12.62
N ALA A 113 5.77 3.85 13.69
CA ALA A 113 5.53 3.31 15.02
C ALA A 113 4.13 2.69 15.06
N GLY A 114 4.05 1.37 15.22
CA GLY A 114 2.82 0.61 14.98
C GLY A 114 2.26 -0.07 16.23
N VAL A 115 1.02 0.26 16.58
CA VAL A 115 0.13 -0.59 17.40
C VAL A 115 -0.84 -1.27 16.44
N LEU A 116 -0.40 -2.35 15.81
CA LEU A 116 -1.09 -2.98 14.69
C LEU A 116 -1.41 -4.43 14.99
N ALA A 117 -2.58 -4.88 14.55
CA ALA A 117 -2.89 -6.31 14.49
C ALA A 117 -1.91 -7.05 13.55
N PRO A 118 -1.64 -8.35 13.79
CA PRO A 118 -0.68 -9.11 12.99
C PRO A 118 -0.95 -9.07 11.49
N GLU A 119 -2.21 -9.07 11.09
CA GLU A 119 -2.66 -9.06 9.70
C GLU A 119 -2.34 -7.72 9.03
N ILE A 120 -2.69 -6.60 9.68
CA ILE A 120 -2.36 -5.26 9.19
C ILE A 120 -0.85 -5.07 9.13
N ARG A 121 -0.11 -5.52 10.14
CA ARG A 121 1.36 -5.45 10.12
C ARG A 121 1.95 -6.22 8.92
N ALA A 122 1.44 -7.42 8.61
CA ALA A 122 1.87 -8.20 7.46
C ALA A 122 1.50 -7.53 6.12
N ALA A 123 0.34 -6.88 6.06
CA ALA A 123 -0.09 -6.10 4.90
C ALA A 123 0.83 -4.88 4.64
N LEU A 124 1.28 -4.20 5.70
CA LEU A 124 2.08 -2.97 5.59
C LEU A 124 3.58 -3.23 5.36
N ALA A 125 4.10 -4.37 5.81
CA ALA A 125 5.54 -4.67 5.89
C ALA A 125 6.37 -4.45 4.60
N PRO A 126 5.85 -4.69 3.38
CA PRO A 126 6.62 -4.42 2.15
C PRO A 126 6.81 -2.91 1.91
N TYR A 127 5.80 -2.10 2.23
CA TYR A 127 5.70 -0.70 1.81
C TYR A 127 6.25 0.27 2.85
N VAL A 128 6.16 -0.07 4.13
CA VAL A 128 6.65 0.74 5.25
C VAL A 128 7.47 -0.08 6.23
N ARG A 129 8.38 0.58 6.93
CA ARG A 129 9.14 -0.02 8.02
C ARG A 129 8.33 0.10 9.31
N VAL A 130 7.71 -0.98 9.76
CA VAL A 130 6.95 -0.98 11.02
C VAL A 130 7.88 -1.23 12.21
N VAL A 131 7.85 -0.32 13.18
CA VAL A 131 8.43 -0.45 14.52
C VAL A 131 7.31 -0.82 15.48
N PRO A 132 7.17 -2.09 15.90
CA PRO A 132 6.07 -2.51 16.74
C PRO A 132 6.21 -1.92 18.14
N LEU A 133 5.17 -1.24 18.63
CA LEU A 133 5.09 -0.77 20.01
C LEU A 133 4.36 -1.82 20.84
N ARG A 134 4.95 -2.30 21.94
CA ARG A 134 4.27 -3.20 22.88
C ARG A 134 3.89 -2.42 24.14
N PRO A 135 2.83 -2.81 24.87
CA PRO A 135 2.40 -2.05 26.04
C PRO A 135 3.50 -1.83 27.09
N GLN A 136 4.40 -2.80 27.26
CA GLN A 136 5.47 -2.76 28.26
C GLN A 136 6.70 -1.94 27.86
N ASP A 137 6.91 -1.69 26.56
CA ASP A 137 8.11 -1.04 26.04
C ASP A 137 7.81 0.14 25.12
N ALA A 138 6.54 0.48 24.88
CA ALA A 138 6.11 1.51 23.93
C ALA A 138 6.84 2.83 24.15
N GLN A 139 7.05 3.23 25.41
CA GLN A 139 7.78 4.45 25.74
C GLN A 139 9.24 4.39 25.30
N ALA A 140 9.99 3.38 25.74
CA ALA A 140 11.40 3.23 25.38
C ALA A 140 11.59 3.02 23.87
N ALA A 141 10.71 2.23 23.23
CA ALA A 141 10.75 1.98 21.80
C ALA A 141 10.47 3.24 20.97
N PHE A 142 9.49 4.06 21.39
CA PHE A 142 9.16 5.30 20.71
C PHE A 142 10.24 6.38 20.88
N GLU A 143 10.85 6.48 22.05
CA GLU A 143 11.91 7.45 22.34
C GLU A 143 13.24 7.10 21.63
N SER A 144 13.51 5.81 21.41
CA SER A 144 14.76 5.34 20.81
C SER A 144 14.80 5.38 19.28
N VAL A 145 13.65 5.52 18.62
CA VAL A 145 13.56 5.51 17.16
C VAL A 145 12.99 6.83 16.65
N ASP A 146 13.61 7.33 15.58
CA ASP A 146 13.02 8.41 14.82
C ASP A 146 11.95 7.88 13.87
N VAL A 147 10.69 8.22 14.16
CA VAL A 147 9.51 7.72 13.45
C VAL A 147 8.87 8.82 12.61
N ASP A 148 8.40 8.49 11.42
CA ASP A 148 7.70 9.43 10.55
C ASP A 148 6.22 9.55 10.92
N ILE A 149 5.61 8.46 11.42
CA ILE A 149 4.16 8.37 11.72
C ILE A 149 3.94 7.40 12.89
N VAL A 150 2.91 7.65 13.69
CA VAL A 150 2.32 6.64 14.61
C VAL A 150 1.02 6.10 14.02
N CYS A 151 0.93 4.80 13.79
CA CYS A 151 -0.28 4.12 13.32
C CYS A 151 -0.84 3.17 14.38
N VAL A 152 -2.13 3.26 14.64
CA VAL A 152 -2.88 2.36 15.51
C VAL A 152 -4.00 1.71 14.71
N SER A 153 -4.15 0.38 14.77
CA SER A 153 -5.33 -0.30 14.20
C SER A 153 -6.34 -0.62 15.30
N ALA A 154 -7.63 -0.45 15.02
CA ALA A 154 -8.69 -0.77 15.96
C ALA A 154 -8.72 -2.28 16.28
N SER A 155 -8.43 -3.12 15.29
CA SER A 155 -8.24 -4.57 15.46
C SER A 155 -7.15 -4.93 16.46
N ALA A 156 -6.15 -4.07 16.69
CA ALA A 156 -5.11 -4.32 17.68
C ALA A 156 -5.67 -4.30 19.11
N ALA A 157 -6.85 -3.74 19.36
CA ALA A 157 -7.51 -3.79 20.68
C ALA A 157 -8.37 -5.04 20.90
N ALA A 158 -8.51 -5.91 19.89
CA ALA A 158 -9.31 -7.12 19.99
C ALA A 158 -8.70 -8.16 20.96
N PRO A 159 -9.52 -9.05 21.55
CA PRO A 159 -9.04 -10.16 22.36
C PRO A 159 -8.00 -11.01 21.62
N GLY A 160 -6.96 -11.47 22.33
CA GLY A 160 -5.87 -12.27 21.76
C GLY A 160 -4.67 -11.46 21.27
N SER A 161 -4.75 -10.13 21.22
CA SER A 161 -3.61 -9.27 20.88
C SER A 161 -2.83 -8.80 22.13
N LEU A 162 -1.62 -8.26 21.90
CA LEU A 162 -0.83 -7.63 22.96
C LEU A 162 -1.53 -6.38 23.54
N TRP A 163 -2.33 -5.69 22.74
CA TRP A 163 -3.05 -4.47 23.11
C TRP A 163 -4.53 -4.71 23.43
N ALA A 164 -4.96 -5.97 23.62
CA ALA A 164 -6.33 -6.34 23.94
C ALA A 164 -6.94 -5.44 25.03
N HIS A 165 -8.21 -5.06 24.90
CA HIS A 165 -8.91 -4.17 25.84
C HIS A 165 -8.36 -2.74 25.92
N ALA A 166 -7.44 -2.31 25.03
CA ALA A 166 -7.13 -0.89 24.90
C ALA A 166 -8.40 -0.12 24.51
N GLY A 167 -8.73 0.94 25.26
CA GLY A 167 -9.98 1.69 25.13
C GLY A 167 -11.16 1.13 25.92
N ASP A 168 -11.00 0.03 26.67
CA ASP A 168 -11.99 -0.46 27.63
C ASP A 168 -11.90 0.35 28.94
N PRO A 169 -12.99 0.97 29.42
CA PRO A 169 -12.97 1.72 30.68
C PRO A 169 -12.64 0.85 31.91
N ALA A 170 -12.84 -0.47 31.84
CA ALA A 170 -12.50 -1.39 32.92
C ALA A 170 -10.98 -1.66 33.02
N VAL A 171 -10.21 -1.41 31.94
CA VAL A 171 -8.77 -1.69 31.86
C VAL A 171 -8.03 -0.48 31.29
N GLY A 172 -7.87 0.56 32.12
CA GLY A 172 -7.34 1.86 31.69
C GLY A 172 -5.83 1.93 31.41
N ASP A 173 -5.02 0.98 31.87
CA ASP A 173 -3.55 1.08 31.81
C ASP A 173 -3.03 1.11 30.37
N ARG A 174 -3.56 0.25 29.49
CA ARG A 174 -3.17 0.22 28.07
C ARG A 174 -3.57 1.51 27.35
N THR A 175 -4.77 2.01 27.62
CA THR A 175 -5.25 3.30 27.10
C THR A 175 -4.35 4.45 27.56
N ARG A 176 -3.91 4.44 28.82
CA ARG A 176 -2.99 5.47 29.35
C ARG A 176 -1.64 5.45 28.64
N VAL A 177 -1.06 4.27 28.42
CA VAL A 177 0.21 4.14 27.66
C VAL A 177 0.02 4.66 26.22
N LEU A 178 -1.08 4.31 25.57
CA LEU A 178 -1.35 4.78 24.21
C LEU A 178 -1.56 6.30 24.15
N ASN A 179 -2.27 6.88 25.12
CA ASN A 179 -2.42 8.32 25.23
C ASN A 179 -1.07 9.02 25.38
N TRP A 180 -0.16 8.46 26.20
CA TRP A 180 1.20 8.98 26.32
C TRP A 180 1.95 8.96 24.98
N VAL A 181 1.81 7.87 24.18
CA VAL A 181 2.44 7.79 22.85
C VAL A 181 1.89 8.87 21.93
N ILE A 182 0.57 9.08 21.92
CA ILE A 182 -0.09 10.11 21.09
C ILE A 182 0.36 11.51 21.51
N ASP A 183 0.31 11.83 22.81
CA ASP A 183 0.77 13.12 23.34
C ASP A 183 2.26 13.37 23.00
N SER A 184 3.09 12.34 23.10
CA SER A 184 4.52 12.41 22.77
C SER A 184 4.77 12.58 21.28
N ALA A 185 3.95 11.95 20.43
CA ALA A 185 4.00 12.13 18.98
C ALA A 185 3.61 13.55 18.58
N GLN A 186 2.52 14.08 19.16
CA GLN A 186 2.10 15.46 18.96
C GLN A 186 3.19 16.45 19.39
N ALA A 187 3.83 16.23 20.54
CA ALA A 187 4.93 17.05 21.03
C ALA A 187 6.16 17.05 20.09
N ARG A 188 6.39 15.95 19.36
CA ARG A 188 7.46 15.80 18.36
C ARG A 188 7.04 16.26 16.95
N GLY A 189 5.78 16.65 16.74
CA GLY A 189 5.24 16.94 15.42
C GLY A 189 5.13 15.70 14.51
N VAL A 190 5.06 14.51 15.10
CA VAL A 190 4.85 13.24 14.38
C VAL A 190 3.35 13.00 14.26
N PRO A 191 2.80 12.86 13.03
CA PRO A 191 1.38 12.64 12.84
C PRO A 191 0.93 11.27 13.39
N THR A 192 -0.29 11.24 13.92
CA THR A 192 -0.92 10.05 14.51
C THR A 192 -2.17 9.66 13.71
N VAL A 193 -2.32 8.36 13.42
CA VAL A 193 -3.50 7.85 12.69
C VAL A 193 -4.10 6.63 13.37
N LEU A 194 -5.43 6.62 13.44
CA LEU A 194 -6.24 5.45 13.78
C LEU A 194 -6.82 4.86 12.49
N ILE A 195 -6.49 3.60 12.20
CA ILE A 195 -7.14 2.79 11.17
C ILE A 195 -8.30 2.05 11.86
N ALA A 196 -9.53 2.50 11.61
CA ALA A 196 -10.74 1.88 12.14
C ALA A 196 -11.16 0.67 11.26
N ASP A 197 -10.28 -0.34 11.21
CA ASP A 197 -10.44 -1.59 10.46
C ASP A 197 -11.37 -2.61 11.15
N ALA A 198 -11.71 -2.35 12.42
CA ALA A 198 -12.67 -3.08 13.21
C ALA A 198 -13.46 -2.08 14.09
N PRO A 199 -14.58 -2.49 14.71
CA PRO A 199 -15.27 -1.65 15.69
C PRO A 199 -14.32 -1.23 16.82
N ALA A 200 -13.94 0.05 16.84
CA ALA A 200 -13.03 0.58 17.84
C ALA A 200 -13.72 0.70 19.21
N PRO A 201 -13.08 0.27 20.31
CA PRO A 201 -13.59 0.51 21.66
C PRO A 201 -13.78 2.02 21.91
N PRO A 202 -14.81 2.45 22.68
CA PRO A 202 -15.12 3.86 22.86
C PRO A 202 -13.95 4.70 23.41
N GLY A 203 -13.17 4.15 24.34
CA GLY A 203 -12.01 4.85 24.91
C GLY A 203 -10.85 5.00 23.91
N LEU A 204 -10.73 4.08 22.93
CA LEU A 204 -9.76 4.20 21.85
C LEU A 204 -10.21 5.26 20.84
N ALA A 205 -11.50 5.26 20.49
CA ALA A 205 -12.09 6.23 19.58
C ALA A 205 -12.10 7.67 20.14
N ALA A 206 -11.97 7.82 21.46
CA ALA A 206 -11.92 9.12 22.14
C ALA A 206 -10.52 9.75 22.23
N LEU A 207 -9.46 9.05 21.81
CA LEU A 207 -8.11 9.60 21.79
C LEU A 207 -7.93 10.60 20.63
N ASP A 208 -7.04 11.58 20.83
CA ASP A 208 -6.86 12.73 19.93
C ASP A 208 -5.90 12.41 18.76
N PHE A 209 -6.35 11.55 17.84
CA PHE A 209 -5.63 11.25 16.61
C PHE A 209 -5.71 12.40 15.59
N ASP A 210 -4.62 12.68 14.88
CA ASP A 210 -4.63 13.66 13.79
C ASP A 210 -5.53 13.24 12.63
N HIS A 211 -5.66 11.92 12.40
CA HIS A 211 -6.57 11.36 11.41
C HIS A 211 -7.19 10.04 11.89
N VAL A 212 -8.48 9.86 11.60
CA VAL A 212 -9.17 8.57 11.76
C VAL A 212 -9.63 8.10 10.39
N HIS A 213 -8.97 7.06 9.88
CA HIS A 213 -9.34 6.40 8.63
C HIS A 213 -10.40 5.36 8.90
N ARG A 214 -11.55 5.46 8.22
CA ARG A 214 -12.64 4.48 8.32
C ARG A 214 -12.47 3.43 7.22
N GLY A 215 -12.32 2.18 7.61
CA GLY A 215 -12.06 1.06 6.70
C GLY A 215 -10.71 0.41 6.98
N ASP A 216 -10.30 -0.49 6.10
CA ASP A 216 -9.05 -1.23 6.23
C ASP A 216 -7.86 -0.52 5.54
N ALA A 217 -6.71 -1.18 5.56
CA ALA A 217 -5.49 -0.74 4.89
C ALA A 217 -5.44 -1.19 3.41
N GLY A 218 -6.58 -1.48 2.77
CA GLY A 218 -6.66 -1.99 1.40
C GLY A 218 -6.34 -3.47 1.26
N VAL A 219 -6.30 -3.93 -0.01
CA VAL A 219 -5.95 -5.31 -0.37
C VAL A 219 -4.43 -5.46 -0.48
N PRO A 220 -3.78 -6.27 0.38
CA PRO A 220 -2.35 -6.53 0.24
C PRO A 220 -2.13 -7.57 -0.86
N LEU A 221 -1.88 -7.10 -2.09
CA LEU A 221 -1.73 -7.94 -3.28
C LEU A 221 -0.56 -8.93 -3.16
N HIS A 222 0.48 -8.65 -2.37
CA HIS A 222 1.55 -9.61 -2.10
C HIS A 222 1.09 -10.81 -1.26
N LEU A 223 -0.06 -10.72 -0.58
CA LEU A 223 -0.66 -11.81 0.19
C LEU A 223 -1.87 -12.40 -0.54
N PHE A 224 -2.82 -11.55 -0.96
CA PHE A 224 -4.05 -11.94 -1.66
C PHE A 224 -3.87 -11.74 -3.15
N ASN A 225 -3.54 -12.81 -3.84
CA ASN A 225 -3.27 -12.87 -5.27
C ASN A 225 -3.60 -14.27 -5.80
N PRO A 226 -3.68 -14.45 -7.13
CA PRO A 226 -3.94 -15.76 -7.71
C PRO A 226 -2.67 -16.64 -7.81
N VAL A 227 -1.49 -16.16 -7.40
CA VAL A 227 -0.24 -16.90 -7.56
C VAL A 227 -0.29 -18.18 -6.72
N ALA A 228 0.09 -19.30 -7.33
CA ALA A 228 -0.02 -20.64 -6.76
C ALA A 228 -1.47 -21.08 -6.45
N ALA A 229 -2.48 -20.49 -7.09
CA ALA A 229 -3.81 -21.07 -7.07
C ALA A 229 -3.80 -22.40 -7.85
N GLU A 230 -4.36 -23.43 -7.23
CA GLU A 230 -4.53 -24.73 -7.89
C GLU A 230 -5.54 -24.59 -9.04
N PRO A 231 -5.32 -25.26 -10.18
CA PRO A 231 -6.29 -25.26 -11.29
C PRO A 231 -7.60 -25.93 -10.86
N GLU A 232 -7.54 -26.93 -9.97
CA GLU A 232 -8.68 -27.60 -9.38
C GLU A 232 -9.08 -26.90 -8.08
N ARG A 233 -10.04 -25.99 -8.16
CA ARG A 233 -10.58 -25.29 -6.99
C ARG A 233 -11.80 -26.03 -6.43
N ALA A 234 -12.03 -25.92 -5.13
CA ALA A 234 -13.22 -26.46 -4.49
C ALA A 234 -14.48 -25.83 -5.11
N SER A 235 -15.36 -26.67 -5.65
CA SER A 235 -16.61 -26.26 -6.32
C SER A 235 -17.69 -25.80 -5.32
N GLU A 236 -17.58 -26.21 -4.06
CA GLU A 236 -18.49 -25.78 -3.00
C GLU A 236 -18.13 -24.38 -2.50
N PRO A 237 -19.06 -23.41 -2.56
CA PRO A 237 -18.81 -22.08 -2.03
C PRO A 237 -18.53 -22.09 -0.53
N ALA A 238 -17.61 -21.22 -0.11
CA ALA A 238 -17.13 -21.16 1.26
C ALA A 238 -17.53 -19.87 1.97
N TYR A 239 -18.03 -19.94 3.21
CA TYR A 239 -18.29 -18.77 4.05
C TYR A 239 -17.06 -18.40 4.87
N VAL A 240 -16.66 -17.13 4.79
CA VAL A 240 -15.62 -16.53 5.64
C VAL A 240 -16.28 -15.60 6.66
N PRO A 241 -16.16 -15.89 7.97
CA PRO A 241 -16.75 -15.02 8.98
C PRO A 241 -16.01 -13.68 9.06
N SER A 242 -16.79 -12.58 9.08
CA SER A 242 -16.25 -11.24 9.35
C SER A 242 -15.76 -11.11 10.80
N PRO A 243 -14.73 -10.28 11.09
CA PRO A 243 -14.36 -9.94 12.46
C PRO A 243 -15.47 -9.14 13.18
N ALA A 244 -16.22 -8.32 12.46
CA ALA A 244 -17.37 -7.62 13.03
C ALA A 244 -18.52 -8.59 13.32
N PRO A 245 -19.26 -8.43 14.43
CA PRO A 245 -20.44 -9.25 14.70
C PRO A 245 -21.46 -9.02 13.59
N ALA A 246 -21.89 -10.11 12.96
CA ALA A 246 -22.99 -10.07 12.02
C ALA A 246 -24.31 -9.82 12.77
N GLY A 247 -25.28 -9.18 12.11
CA GLY A 247 -26.63 -9.08 12.66
C GLY A 247 -27.34 -10.43 12.65
N VAL A 248 -28.34 -10.61 13.53
CA VAL A 248 -29.14 -11.85 13.64
C VAL A 248 -29.70 -12.33 12.30
N VAL A 249 -30.04 -11.40 11.41
CA VAL A 249 -30.53 -11.70 10.06
C VAL A 249 -29.45 -12.35 9.20
N ALA A 250 -28.22 -11.81 9.24
CA ALA A 250 -27.09 -12.34 8.50
C ALA A 250 -26.67 -13.72 9.04
N ASP A 251 -26.69 -13.94 10.35
CA ASP A 251 -26.42 -15.25 10.94
C ASP A 251 -27.42 -16.31 10.46
N ARG A 252 -28.72 -15.99 10.46
CA ARG A 252 -29.77 -16.89 9.94
C ARG A 252 -29.63 -17.15 8.44
N LEU A 253 -29.21 -16.14 7.66
CA LEU A 253 -28.92 -16.33 6.24
C LEU A 253 -27.74 -17.30 6.05
N VAL A 254 -26.68 -17.15 6.84
CA VAL A 254 -25.52 -18.04 6.81
C VAL A 254 -25.92 -19.48 7.15
N GLU A 255 -26.75 -19.68 8.18
CA GLU A 255 -27.27 -21.00 8.54
C GLU A 255 -28.04 -21.64 7.37
N ARG A 256 -28.97 -20.89 6.76
CA ARG A 256 -29.75 -21.35 5.61
C ARG A 256 -28.86 -21.68 4.40
N LEU A 257 -27.91 -20.82 4.07
CA LEU A 257 -26.97 -21.08 2.96
C LEU A 257 -26.10 -22.31 3.24
N SER A 258 -25.77 -22.59 4.50
CA SER A 258 -25.07 -23.81 4.88
C SER A 258 -25.89 -25.07 4.67
N GLU A 259 -27.21 -25.03 4.89
CA GLU A 259 -28.13 -26.11 4.51
C GLU A 259 -28.16 -26.34 2.99
N ASP A 260 -27.97 -25.29 2.20
CA ASP A 260 -27.90 -25.31 0.73
C ASP A 260 -26.48 -25.65 0.16
N GLY A 261 -25.62 -26.24 0.99
CA GLY A 261 -24.30 -26.75 0.58
C GLY A 261 -23.20 -25.68 0.52
N MET A 262 -23.29 -24.65 1.36
CA MET A 262 -22.20 -23.71 1.63
C MET A 262 -21.34 -24.19 2.80
N ARG A 263 -20.04 -24.39 2.58
CA ARG A 263 -19.10 -24.82 3.62
C ARG A 263 -18.64 -23.63 4.47
N ARG A 264 -18.53 -23.80 5.78
CA ARG A 264 -17.93 -22.78 6.66
C ARG A 264 -16.42 -23.00 6.80
N LEU A 265 -15.62 -21.95 6.57
CA LEU A 265 -14.18 -22.01 6.84
C LEU A 265 -13.93 -21.83 8.35
N ALA A 266 -13.56 -22.93 9.01
CA ALA A 266 -13.18 -22.95 10.43
C ALA A 266 -11.78 -22.36 10.65
N GLY A 267 -11.46 -21.88 11.86
CA GLY A 267 -10.11 -21.46 12.25
C GLY A 267 -9.57 -20.19 11.58
N VAL A 268 -10.37 -19.48 10.76
CA VAL A 268 -9.90 -18.27 10.04
C VAL A 268 -9.41 -17.17 11.00
N ARG A 269 -10.02 -17.05 12.18
CA ARG A 269 -9.61 -16.08 13.20
C ARG A 269 -8.35 -16.50 13.97
N GLU A 270 -8.06 -17.79 14.00
CA GLU A 270 -6.92 -18.36 14.72
C GLU A 270 -5.66 -18.34 13.83
N ASP A 271 -5.84 -18.63 12.53
CA ASP A 271 -4.78 -18.70 11.53
C ASP A 271 -5.02 -17.72 10.37
N ALA A 272 -5.08 -16.43 10.67
CA ALA A 272 -5.29 -15.39 9.65
C ALA A 272 -4.22 -15.39 8.53
N GLN A 273 -3.03 -15.94 8.81
CA GLN A 273 -1.96 -16.12 7.82
C GLN A 273 -2.29 -17.15 6.74
N GLU A 274 -3.15 -18.13 7.01
CA GLU A 274 -3.57 -19.14 6.04
C GLU A 274 -4.75 -18.70 5.16
N LEU A 275 -5.42 -17.60 5.54
CA LEU A 275 -6.60 -17.11 4.82
C LEU A 275 -6.35 -16.94 3.32
N PRO A 276 -5.24 -16.34 2.84
CA PRO A 276 -5.01 -16.21 1.40
C PRO A 276 -4.94 -17.57 0.67
N ALA A 277 -4.28 -18.57 1.25
CA ALA A 277 -4.20 -19.90 0.66
C ALA A 277 -5.58 -20.57 0.60
N ARG A 278 -6.38 -20.43 1.66
CA ARG A 278 -7.75 -20.95 1.72
C ARG A 278 -8.66 -20.29 0.69
N LEU A 279 -8.51 -18.98 0.45
CA LEU A 279 -9.27 -18.26 -0.57
C LEU A 279 -8.87 -18.68 -2.00
N ARG A 280 -7.57 -18.87 -2.27
CA ARG A 280 -7.10 -19.39 -3.57
C ARG A 280 -7.68 -20.76 -3.92
N ALA A 281 -7.90 -21.61 -2.92
CA ALA A 281 -8.48 -22.93 -3.10
C ALA A 281 -10.00 -22.92 -3.35
N CYS A 282 -10.68 -21.78 -3.21
CA CYS A 282 -12.14 -21.68 -3.38
C CYS A 282 -12.50 -21.18 -4.79
N SER A 283 -13.57 -21.75 -5.36
CA SER A 283 -14.20 -21.21 -6.57
C SER A 283 -15.11 -20.01 -6.27
N GLY A 284 -15.89 -20.10 -5.20
CA GLY A 284 -16.81 -19.07 -4.72
C GLY A 284 -16.70 -18.85 -3.21
N VAL A 285 -16.85 -17.60 -2.77
CA VAL A 285 -16.75 -17.22 -1.36
C VAL A 285 -17.93 -16.32 -0.99
N VAL A 286 -18.54 -16.60 0.15
CA VAL A 286 -19.58 -15.79 0.78
C VAL A 286 -18.98 -15.02 1.95
N VAL A 287 -19.18 -13.71 1.99
CA VAL A 287 -18.58 -12.82 3.00
C VAL A 287 -19.59 -11.79 3.49
N GLY A 288 -19.42 -11.29 4.71
CA GLY A 288 -20.24 -10.19 5.25
C GLY A 288 -19.57 -8.81 5.19
N ASP A 289 -18.41 -8.71 4.55
CA ASP A 289 -17.58 -7.51 4.51
C ASP A 289 -17.00 -7.29 3.12
N THR A 290 -17.07 -6.05 2.64
CA THR A 290 -16.52 -5.60 1.35
C THR A 290 -15.01 -5.82 1.25
N ALA A 291 -14.25 -5.62 2.34
CA ALA A 291 -12.80 -5.83 2.29
C ALA A 291 -12.43 -7.31 2.11
N LEU A 292 -13.20 -8.22 2.74
CA LEU A 292 -13.04 -9.65 2.51
C LEU A 292 -13.49 -10.06 1.10
N ALA A 293 -14.49 -9.40 0.53
CA ALA A 293 -14.92 -9.63 -0.85
C ALA A 293 -13.79 -9.27 -1.83
N ASP A 294 -13.20 -8.08 -1.68
CA ASP A 294 -12.10 -7.60 -2.52
C ASP A 294 -10.87 -8.55 -2.43
N ARG A 295 -10.57 -9.05 -1.23
CA ARG A 295 -9.50 -10.05 -1.01
C ARG A 295 -9.80 -11.40 -1.66
N ALA A 296 -11.05 -11.88 -1.62
CA ALA A 296 -11.46 -13.12 -2.26
C ALA A 296 -11.35 -13.01 -3.79
N LEU A 297 -11.83 -11.89 -4.35
CA LEU A 297 -11.72 -11.57 -5.78
C LEU A 297 -10.26 -11.50 -6.23
N ALA A 298 -9.38 -10.87 -5.45
CA ALA A 298 -7.95 -10.84 -5.74
C ALA A 298 -7.28 -12.22 -5.73
N CYS A 299 -7.81 -13.20 -4.97
CA CYS A 299 -7.38 -14.60 -5.01
C CYS A 299 -7.98 -15.41 -6.19
N GLY A 300 -8.80 -14.79 -7.04
CA GLY A 300 -9.49 -15.43 -8.17
C GLY A 300 -10.77 -16.17 -7.80
N ALA A 301 -11.22 -16.06 -6.55
CA ALA A 301 -12.51 -16.62 -6.14
C ALA A 301 -13.63 -15.61 -6.41
N ARG A 302 -14.77 -16.10 -6.91
CA ARG A 302 -15.95 -15.24 -7.10
C ARG A 302 -16.59 -14.92 -5.75
N ALA A 303 -17.07 -13.70 -5.54
CA ALA A 303 -17.54 -13.27 -4.22
C ALA A 303 -19.05 -12.97 -4.18
N LEU A 304 -19.71 -13.41 -3.11
CA LEU A 304 -21.07 -13.06 -2.73
C LEU A 304 -21.04 -12.29 -1.41
N LEU A 305 -21.42 -11.02 -1.44
CA LEU A 305 -21.50 -10.14 -0.27
C LEU A 305 -22.89 -10.24 0.38
N LEU A 306 -22.91 -10.60 1.66
CA LEU A 306 -24.08 -10.53 2.52
C LEU A 306 -24.13 -9.15 3.18
N GLY A 307 -24.93 -8.25 2.61
CA GLY A 307 -25.05 -6.87 3.04
C GLY A 307 -25.35 -5.94 1.89
N ASP A 308 -25.57 -4.68 2.22
CA ASP A 308 -25.76 -3.65 1.21
C ASP A 308 -24.42 -3.25 0.58
N THR A 309 -24.39 -3.01 -0.73
CA THR A 309 -23.21 -2.46 -1.42
C THR A 309 -23.14 -0.97 -1.13
N ALA A 310 -22.85 -0.59 0.11
CA ALA A 310 -22.72 0.81 0.53
C ALA A 310 -21.46 1.51 -0.01
N ARG A 311 -20.90 1.06 -1.14
CA ARG A 311 -19.97 1.84 -1.98
C ARG A 311 -20.76 2.40 -3.17
N GLY A 312 -21.31 3.60 -2.96
CA GLY A 312 -21.70 4.55 -3.99
C GLY A 312 -22.48 3.99 -5.18
N ALA A 313 -23.81 4.02 -5.10
CA ALA A 313 -24.68 4.03 -6.27
C ALA A 313 -24.61 5.38 -7.05
N ASP A 314 -23.42 5.97 -7.16
CA ASP A 314 -23.16 7.21 -7.91
C ASP A 314 -22.25 6.90 -9.11
N GLU A 315 -22.85 6.97 -10.29
CA GLU A 315 -22.28 7.24 -11.61
C GLU A 315 -20.93 6.58 -11.95
N GLY A 316 -20.99 5.29 -12.27
CA GLY A 316 -19.87 4.57 -12.86
C GLY A 316 -20.04 3.06 -12.76
N ALA A 317 -21.17 2.52 -13.25
CA ALA A 317 -21.42 1.09 -13.34
C ALA A 317 -20.41 0.44 -14.32
N GLY A 318 -19.20 0.19 -13.83
CA GLY A 318 -18.16 -0.56 -14.53
C GLY A 318 -18.25 -2.06 -14.25
N GLU A 319 -17.67 -2.86 -15.13
CA GLU A 319 -17.70 -4.35 -15.18
C GLU A 319 -17.41 -5.10 -13.87
N ARG A 320 -16.87 -4.44 -12.83
CA ARG A 320 -16.74 -4.98 -11.46
C ARG A 320 -18.05 -5.54 -10.90
N ASP A 321 -19.19 -4.96 -11.28
CA ASP A 321 -20.54 -5.35 -10.79
C ASP A 321 -20.98 -6.76 -11.24
N THR A 322 -20.30 -7.35 -12.23
CA THR A 322 -20.62 -8.72 -12.71
C THR A 322 -19.97 -9.83 -11.87
N THR A 323 -18.85 -9.52 -11.20
CA THR A 323 -18.03 -10.49 -10.45
C THR A 323 -18.32 -10.50 -8.95
N LEU A 324 -18.69 -9.35 -8.38
CA LEU A 324 -19.18 -9.20 -7.02
C LEU A 324 -20.70 -9.18 -7.02
N ARG A 325 -21.33 -10.19 -6.43
CA ARG A 325 -22.80 -10.20 -6.24
C ARG A 325 -23.13 -9.81 -4.82
N SER A 326 -24.26 -9.16 -4.60
CA SER A 326 -24.70 -8.77 -3.27
C SER A 326 -26.11 -9.26 -2.97
N VAL A 327 -26.33 -9.62 -1.70
CA VAL A 327 -27.64 -9.98 -1.16
C VAL A 327 -27.86 -9.13 0.08
N ALA A 328 -28.92 -8.33 0.06
CA ALA A 328 -29.31 -7.51 1.20
C ALA A 328 -29.55 -8.38 2.44
N THR A 329 -29.11 -7.93 3.60
CA THR A 329 -29.29 -8.61 4.90
C THR A 329 -30.51 -8.08 5.64
N ASP A 330 -31.68 -8.12 4.98
CA ASP A 330 -32.96 -7.69 5.56
C ASP A 330 -33.93 -8.87 5.81
N VAL A 331 -35.03 -8.59 6.52
CA VAL A 331 -36.03 -9.62 6.85
C VAL A 331 -36.72 -10.16 5.58
N ARG A 332 -36.72 -9.40 4.47
CA ARG A 332 -37.31 -9.84 3.19
C ARG A 332 -36.42 -10.89 2.53
N ALA A 333 -35.10 -10.70 2.57
CA ALA A 333 -34.11 -11.63 2.05
C ALA A 333 -34.25 -13.01 2.71
N LEU A 334 -34.46 -13.07 4.04
CA LEU A 334 -34.72 -14.32 4.76
C LEU A 334 -35.99 -15.06 4.30
N ARG A 335 -37.02 -14.33 3.86
CA ARG A 335 -38.28 -14.91 3.37
C ARG A 335 -38.22 -15.27 1.88
N SER A 336 -37.35 -14.60 1.13
CA SER A 336 -37.12 -14.88 -0.28
C SER A 336 -36.24 -16.11 -0.49
N GLY A 337 -36.24 -16.68 -1.70
CA GLY A 337 -35.24 -17.64 -2.17
C GLY A 337 -33.97 -16.97 -2.72
N ALA A 338 -33.90 -15.64 -2.73
CA ALA A 338 -32.89 -14.90 -3.50
C ALA A 338 -31.45 -15.22 -3.08
N ALA A 339 -31.18 -15.39 -1.78
CA ALA A 339 -29.85 -15.76 -1.29
C ALA A 339 -29.41 -17.13 -1.80
N THR A 340 -30.32 -18.12 -1.78
CA THR A 340 -30.08 -19.46 -2.31
C THR A 340 -29.92 -19.43 -3.84
N ASP A 341 -30.71 -18.61 -4.55
CA ASP A 341 -30.61 -18.46 -6.00
C ASP A 341 -29.28 -17.80 -6.43
N GLU A 342 -28.79 -16.81 -5.67
CA GLU A 342 -27.48 -16.22 -5.90
C GLU A 342 -26.35 -17.20 -5.55
N LEU A 343 -26.48 -18.00 -4.49
CA LEU A 343 -25.52 -19.07 -4.18
C LEU A 343 -25.45 -20.13 -5.30
N ALA A 344 -26.59 -20.51 -5.86
CA ALA A 344 -26.65 -21.43 -6.99
C ALA A 344 -25.99 -20.84 -8.24
N ARG A 345 -26.20 -19.55 -8.53
CA ARG A 345 -25.53 -18.83 -9.63
C ARG A 345 -24.03 -18.72 -9.41
N LEU A 346 -23.59 -18.42 -8.19
CA LEU A 346 -22.18 -18.41 -7.82
C LEU A 346 -21.52 -19.77 -8.10
N ARG A 347 -22.18 -20.86 -7.70
CA ARG A 347 -21.71 -22.24 -7.95
C ARG A 347 -21.64 -22.56 -9.44
N ALA A 348 -22.64 -22.16 -10.22
CA ALA A 348 -22.69 -22.40 -11.66
C ALA A 348 -21.62 -21.61 -12.44
N ALA A 349 -21.31 -20.39 -12.00
CA ALA A 349 -20.30 -19.55 -12.64
C ALA A 349 -18.86 -20.03 -12.37
N GLY A 350 -18.61 -20.67 -11.23
CA GLY A 350 -17.27 -21.12 -10.85
C GLY A 350 -16.30 -19.98 -10.53
N PRO A 351 -14.97 -20.24 -10.54
CA PRO A 351 -13.96 -19.22 -10.27
C PRO A 351 -13.95 -18.10 -11.33
N LEU A 352 -13.18 -17.04 -11.06
CA LEU A 352 -12.97 -16.00 -12.07
C LEU A 352 -12.19 -16.55 -13.26
N THR A 353 -12.60 -16.17 -14.47
CA THR A 353 -11.80 -16.41 -15.67
C THR A 353 -10.54 -15.53 -15.65
N SER A 354 -9.54 -15.85 -16.48
CA SER A 354 -8.30 -15.06 -16.56
C SER A 354 -8.55 -13.59 -16.90
N GLU A 355 -9.51 -13.31 -17.79
CA GLU A 355 -9.89 -11.95 -18.19
C GLU A 355 -10.57 -11.20 -17.04
N GLU A 356 -11.57 -11.81 -16.40
CA GLU A 356 -12.25 -11.24 -15.22
C GLU A 356 -11.26 -10.97 -14.08
N LEU A 357 -10.36 -11.93 -13.82
CA LEU A 357 -9.33 -11.83 -12.80
C LEU A 357 -8.39 -10.65 -13.09
N ARG A 358 -7.96 -10.47 -14.33
CA ARG A 358 -7.10 -9.35 -14.72
C ARG A 358 -7.79 -8.00 -14.54
N LEU A 359 -9.05 -7.88 -14.93
CA LEU A 359 -9.85 -6.67 -14.72
C LEU A 359 -10.02 -6.34 -13.23
N VAL A 360 -10.35 -7.35 -12.42
CA VAL A 360 -10.45 -7.24 -10.96
C VAL A 360 -9.12 -6.77 -10.37
N LEU A 361 -8.02 -7.46 -10.68
CA LEU A 361 -6.70 -7.16 -10.14
C LEU A 361 -6.21 -5.79 -10.56
N ARG A 362 -6.40 -5.39 -11.83
CA ARG A 362 -6.09 -4.04 -12.32
C ARG A 362 -6.85 -2.99 -11.53
N SER A 363 -8.15 -3.19 -11.37
CA SER A 363 -8.96 -2.22 -10.65
C SER A 363 -8.54 -2.14 -9.17
N VAL A 364 -8.27 -3.28 -8.52
CA VAL A 364 -7.75 -3.32 -7.14
C VAL A 364 -6.38 -2.64 -7.07
N PHE A 365 -5.47 -2.94 -7.99
CA PHE A 365 -4.15 -2.34 -8.07
C PHE A 365 -4.23 -0.81 -8.15
N LEU A 366 -5.11 -0.26 -8.99
CA LEU A 366 -5.23 1.18 -9.18
C LEU A 366 -5.93 1.90 -8.03
N THR A 367 -6.88 1.25 -7.33
CA THR A 367 -7.80 1.94 -6.40
C THR A 367 -7.76 1.45 -4.95
N ASP A 368 -7.62 0.15 -4.73
CA ASP A 368 -7.89 -0.50 -3.43
C ASP A 368 -6.68 -1.18 -2.80
N ALA A 369 -5.57 -1.32 -3.55
CA ALA A 369 -4.38 -1.99 -3.06
C ALA A 369 -3.75 -1.24 -1.89
N THR A 370 -3.11 -1.97 -0.97
CA THR A 370 -2.52 -1.41 0.25
C THR A 370 -1.62 -0.19 0.04
N PRO A 371 -0.68 -0.12 -0.93
CA PRO A 371 0.14 1.08 -1.08
C PRO A 371 -0.64 2.30 -1.58
N VAL A 372 -1.75 2.10 -2.32
CA VAL A 372 -2.66 3.18 -2.73
C VAL A 372 -3.39 3.72 -1.51
N ARG A 373 -3.96 2.83 -0.70
CA ARG A 373 -4.65 3.21 0.54
C ARG A 373 -3.72 3.89 1.53
N LEU A 374 -2.49 3.41 1.66
CA LEU A 374 -1.47 4.08 2.47
C LEU A 374 -1.16 5.48 1.95
N ALA A 375 -0.93 5.65 0.64
CA ALA A 375 -0.67 6.95 0.06
C ALA A 375 -1.86 7.92 0.24
N GLU A 376 -3.10 7.42 0.17
CA GLU A 376 -4.30 8.19 0.46
C GLU A 376 -4.37 8.63 1.93
N ILE A 377 -4.18 7.69 2.87
CA ILE A 377 -4.18 7.96 4.32
C ILE A 377 -3.08 8.97 4.66
N PHE A 378 -1.86 8.75 4.16
CA PHE A 378 -0.72 9.62 4.40
C PHE A 378 -0.88 10.98 3.71
N GLY A 379 -1.53 11.05 2.54
CA GLY A 379 -1.83 12.32 1.87
C GLY A 379 -2.73 13.27 2.68
N ARG A 380 -3.44 12.75 3.69
CA ARG A 380 -4.27 13.54 4.62
C ARG A 380 -3.49 14.01 5.85
N LEU A 381 -2.24 13.59 6.03
CA LEU A 381 -1.42 13.91 7.19
C LEU A 381 -0.45 15.07 6.90
N GLY A 382 -0.21 15.88 7.92
CA GLY A 382 0.82 16.92 7.90
C GLY A 382 2.17 16.34 8.32
N PHE A 383 2.93 15.83 7.37
CA PHE A 383 4.29 15.35 7.60
C PHE A 383 5.23 16.49 8.03
N ALA A 384 6.10 16.22 9.00
CA ALA A 384 7.13 17.16 9.40
C ALA A 384 8.12 17.39 8.24
N PRO A 385 8.75 18.56 8.13
CA PRO A 385 9.90 18.77 7.25
C PRO A 385 10.95 17.65 7.43
N GLY A 386 11.63 17.27 6.34
CA GLY A 386 12.62 16.20 6.35
C GLY A 386 12.07 14.76 6.48
N SER A 387 10.77 14.56 6.74
CA SER A 387 10.17 13.23 6.67
C SER A 387 9.87 12.81 5.22
N GLY A 388 9.67 11.50 5.00
CA GLY A 388 9.42 10.97 3.67
C GLY A 388 8.13 11.51 3.02
N SER A 389 8.02 11.38 1.70
CA SER A 389 6.82 11.80 0.96
C SER A 389 5.61 10.89 1.26
N PRO A 390 4.37 11.41 1.32
CA PRO A 390 3.15 10.60 1.37
C PRO A 390 3.04 9.57 0.23
N SER A 391 3.66 9.83 -0.92
CA SER A 391 3.68 8.93 -2.07
C SER A 391 4.74 7.82 -1.99
N LEU A 392 5.53 7.76 -0.92
CA LEU A 392 6.63 6.80 -0.79
C LEU A 392 6.18 5.32 -0.81
N PRO A 393 5.00 4.94 -0.29
CA PRO A 393 4.46 3.58 -0.46
C PRO A 393 4.32 3.15 -1.94
N LEU A 394 4.12 4.11 -2.86
CA LEU A 394 3.99 3.86 -4.30
C LEU A 394 5.33 3.86 -5.04
N LYS A 395 6.47 4.07 -4.35
CA LYS A 395 7.80 4.14 -4.97
C LYS A 395 8.12 2.89 -5.80
N ASN A 396 7.73 1.71 -5.31
CA ASN A 396 7.95 0.43 -5.98
C ASN A 396 7.04 0.17 -7.20
N ARG A 397 6.15 1.12 -7.53
CA ARG A 397 5.30 1.08 -8.75
C ARG A 397 5.75 2.07 -9.83
N ARG A 398 6.86 2.79 -9.59
CA ARG A 398 7.42 3.70 -10.58
C ARG A 398 8.17 2.91 -11.64
N THR A 399 7.85 3.20 -12.90
CA THR A 399 8.39 2.48 -14.06
C THR A 399 8.97 3.45 -15.06
N ALA A 400 10.15 3.12 -15.58
CA ALA A 400 10.75 3.77 -16.74
C ALA A 400 10.34 2.99 -17.98
N LEU A 401 9.78 3.67 -18.97
CA LEU A 401 9.51 3.08 -20.27
C LEU A 401 10.77 3.23 -21.12
N LEU A 402 11.44 2.12 -21.42
CA LEU A 402 12.61 2.10 -22.29
C LEU A 402 12.13 1.89 -23.71
N ALA A 403 12.46 2.80 -24.62
CA ALA A 403 12.02 2.72 -26.00
C ALA A 403 13.17 3.06 -26.97
N LEU A 404 13.17 2.40 -28.11
CA LEU A 404 14.16 2.57 -29.18
C LEU A 404 13.46 2.95 -30.50
N PRO A 405 12.68 4.05 -30.57
CA PRO A 405 11.98 4.42 -31.80
C PRO A 405 12.97 4.78 -32.90
N GLY A 406 12.80 4.18 -34.07
CA GLY A 406 13.61 4.41 -35.27
C GLY A 406 13.11 5.56 -36.14
N ASP A 407 11.83 5.92 -36.06
CA ASP A 407 11.21 6.97 -36.86
C ASP A 407 10.08 7.74 -36.13
N ASP A 408 9.52 8.75 -36.81
CA ASP A 408 8.43 9.56 -36.27
C ASP A 408 7.15 8.74 -36.00
N ALA A 409 6.85 7.73 -36.81
CA ALA A 409 5.64 6.92 -36.65
C ALA A 409 5.72 6.08 -35.37
N GLU A 410 6.86 5.41 -35.14
CA GLU A 410 7.13 4.68 -33.90
C GLU A 410 7.16 5.62 -32.69
N SER A 411 7.76 6.82 -32.83
CA SER A 411 7.76 7.80 -31.74
C SER A 411 6.35 8.28 -31.36
N LEU A 412 5.46 8.47 -32.36
CA LEU A 412 4.08 8.88 -32.13
C LEU A 412 3.25 7.76 -31.50
N ALA A 413 3.51 6.50 -31.89
CA ALA A 413 2.91 5.33 -31.26
C ALA A 413 3.33 5.22 -29.78
N LEU A 414 4.62 5.39 -29.48
CA LEU A 414 5.15 5.45 -28.11
C LEU A 414 4.45 6.56 -27.30
N ALA A 415 4.31 7.74 -27.87
CA ALA A 415 3.63 8.86 -27.21
C ALA A 415 2.14 8.57 -26.96
N GLY A 416 1.47 7.93 -27.91
CA GLY A 416 0.09 7.47 -27.77
C GLY A 416 -0.07 6.51 -26.59
N ASP A 417 0.73 5.44 -26.59
CA ASP A 417 0.73 4.43 -25.54
C ASP A 417 1.02 5.02 -24.16
N ALA A 418 2.09 5.80 -24.03
CA ALA A 418 2.53 6.37 -22.75
C ALA A 418 1.50 7.33 -22.16
N LEU A 419 0.83 8.15 -22.99
CA LEU A 419 -0.18 9.11 -22.55
C LEU A 419 -1.54 8.47 -22.27
N GLN A 420 -1.86 7.34 -22.91
CA GLN A 420 -3.11 6.60 -22.68
C GLN A 420 -3.01 5.61 -21.51
N GLN A 421 -1.81 5.36 -20.97
CA GLN A 421 -1.67 4.44 -19.84
C GLN A 421 -2.54 4.88 -18.64
N SER A 422 -3.34 3.95 -18.14
CA SER A 422 -4.06 4.11 -16.86
C SER A 422 -3.12 4.22 -15.67
N HIS A 423 -1.91 3.67 -15.79
CA HIS A 423 -0.80 3.90 -14.87
C HIS A 423 0.37 4.52 -15.64
N PRO A 424 0.53 5.86 -15.61
CA PRO A 424 1.49 6.54 -16.46
C PRO A 424 2.94 6.14 -16.11
N PRO A 425 3.83 6.03 -17.10
CA PRO A 425 5.25 5.83 -16.83
C PRO A 425 5.78 7.04 -16.04
N PHE A 426 6.69 6.77 -15.10
CA PHE A 426 7.33 7.83 -14.32
C PHE A 426 8.31 8.64 -15.17
N GLU A 427 8.96 7.95 -16.10
CA GLU A 427 9.86 8.55 -17.09
C GLU A 427 9.92 7.68 -18.34
N VAL A 428 10.32 8.28 -19.46
CA VAL A 428 10.59 7.59 -20.72
C VAL A 428 12.07 7.77 -21.05
N VAL A 429 12.76 6.69 -21.40
CA VAL A 429 14.19 6.72 -21.72
C VAL A 429 14.40 6.30 -23.16
N VAL A 430 15.02 7.18 -23.96
CA VAL A 430 15.22 7.02 -25.41
C VAL A 430 16.67 7.34 -25.81
N PRO A 431 17.14 6.88 -26.98
CA PRO A 431 18.40 7.35 -27.54
C PRO A 431 18.35 8.85 -27.87
N ASP A 432 19.49 9.54 -27.82
CA ASP A 432 19.59 10.95 -28.18
C ASP A 432 19.31 11.21 -29.67
N SER A 433 19.53 10.21 -30.53
CA SER A 433 19.10 10.24 -31.94
C SER A 433 17.58 10.43 -32.10
N ALA A 434 16.79 10.00 -31.12
CA ALA A 434 15.33 10.09 -31.14
C ALA A 434 14.79 11.38 -30.51
N ALA A 435 15.64 12.23 -29.92
CA ALA A 435 15.21 13.39 -29.15
C ALA A 435 14.40 14.41 -29.96
N GLY A 436 14.66 14.51 -31.29
CA GLY A 436 13.96 15.41 -32.20
C GLY A 436 12.74 14.80 -32.91
N LEU A 437 12.33 13.59 -32.55
CA LEU A 437 11.15 12.95 -33.16
C LEU A 437 9.85 13.54 -32.60
N ALA A 438 8.83 13.66 -33.44
CA ALA A 438 7.58 14.35 -33.12
C ALA A 438 6.86 13.76 -31.89
N GLY A 439 6.95 12.45 -31.69
CA GLY A 439 6.39 11.78 -30.51
C GLY A 439 7.11 12.15 -29.20
N ILE A 440 8.42 12.36 -29.24
CA ILE A 440 9.20 12.75 -28.06
C ILE A 440 8.90 14.20 -27.68
N GLU A 441 8.78 15.10 -28.66
CA GLU A 441 8.31 16.46 -28.43
C GLU A 441 6.91 16.49 -27.81
N ARG A 442 6.02 15.61 -28.29
CA ARG A 442 4.67 15.45 -27.72
C ARG A 442 4.71 15.01 -26.26
N LEU A 443 5.57 14.06 -25.88
CA LEU A 443 5.74 13.63 -24.49
C LEU A 443 6.19 14.79 -23.59
N HIS A 444 7.18 15.58 -24.04
CA HIS A 444 7.62 16.79 -23.34
C HIS A 444 6.50 17.81 -23.17
N ALA A 445 5.70 18.05 -24.22
CA ALA A 445 4.59 19.00 -24.19
C ALA A 445 3.50 18.60 -23.17
N HIS A 446 3.34 17.30 -22.90
CA HIS A 446 2.41 16.76 -21.90
C HIS A 446 3.05 16.58 -20.51
N GLY A 447 4.30 17.05 -20.32
CA GLY A 447 4.98 17.02 -19.03
C GLY A 447 5.52 15.65 -18.62
N VAL A 448 5.59 14.68 -19.54
CA VAL A 448 6.21 13.38 -19.26
C VAL A 448 7.74 13.57 -19.22
N PRO A 449 8.44 13.17 -18.15
CA PRO A 449 9.89 13.25 -18.08
C PRO A 449 10.52 12.32 -19.13
N VAL A 450 11.30 12.89 -20.06
CA VAL A 450 12.07 12.11 -21.03
C VAL A 450 13.56 12.26 -20.74
N ARG A 451 14.27 11.14 -20.72
CA ARG A 451 15.73 11.07 -20.62
C ARG A 451 16.33 10.55 -21.91
N THR A 452 17.36 11.23 -22.38
CA THR A 452 18.10 10.83 -23.58
C THR A 452 19.42 10.18 -23.19
N VAL A 453 19.79 9.11 -23.88
CA VAL A 453 21.07 8.40 -23.70
C VAL A 453 21.85 8.43 -25.00
N PRO A 454 23.19 8.66 -24.97
CA PRO A 454 23.99 8.67 -26.19
C PRO A 454 23.83 7.37 -27.00
N GLY A 455 23.52 7.51 -28.29
CA GLY A 455 23.46 6.39 -29.24
C GLY A 455 22.27 6.49 -30.19
N ALA A 456 22.21 5.55 -31.13
CA ALA A 456 21.09 5.43 -32.06
C ALA A 456 20.21 4.21 -31.73
N ALA A 457 19.00 4.21 -32.28
CA ALA A 457 18.21 2.99 -32.35
C ALA A 457 18.98 1.91 -33.17
N PRO A 458 19.00 0.64 -32.73
CA PRO A 458 19.69 -0.41 -33.45
C PRO A 458 19.01 -0.69 -34.79
N VAL A 459 19.80 -1.11 -35.79
CA VAL A 459 19.25 -1.62 -37.05
C VAL A 459 18.85 -3.09 -36.85
N GLY A 460 17.56 -3.32 -36.61
CA GLY A 460 16.98 -4.65 -36.38
C GLY A 460 16.50 -4.88 -34.95
N ALA A 461 16.39 -6.15 -34.54
CA ALA A 461 15.86 -6.51 -33.23
C ALA A 461 16.79 -6.01 -32.09
N PRO A 462 16.26 -5.29 -31.09
CA PRO A 462 17.04 -4.80 -29.95
C PRO A 462 17.79 -5.91 -29.22
N GLN A 463 19.08 -5.69 -28.96
CA GLN A 463 19.90 -6.64 -28.20
C GLN A 463 19.86 -6.32 -26.70
N PRO A 464 20.22 -7.26 -25.80
CA PRO A 464 20.27 -7.01 -24.35
C PRO A 464 21.14 -5.80 -23.97
N GLU A 465 22.19 -5.52 -24.74
CA GLU A 465 23.07 -4.37 -24.52
C GLU A 465 22.39 -3.03 -24.79
N ASP A 466 21.46 -2.96 -25.75
CA ASP A 466 20.69 -1.76 -26.06
C ASP A 466 19.76 -1.40 -24.91
N TRP A 467 19.05 -2.40 -24.38
CA TRP A 467 18.19 -2.21 -23.21
C TRP A 467 18.99 -1.85 -21.95
N ALA A 468 20.14 -2.49 -21.73
CA ALA A 468 21.01 -2.19 -20.60
C ALA A 468 21.54 -0.74 -20.66
N ARG A 469 21.80 -0.21 -21.86
CA ARG A 469 22.22 1.18 -22.05
C ARG A 469 21.13 2.15 -21.58
N LEU A 470 19.88 1.94 -21.98
CA LEU A 470 18.76 2.78 -21.54
C LEU A 470 18.47 2.59 -20.03
N ALA A 471 18.46 1.35 -19.53
CA ALA A 471 18.17 1.04 -18.13
C ALA A 471 19.16 1.72 -17.15
N ARG A 472 20.42 1.90 -17.54
CA ARG A 472 21.43 2.60 -16.71
C ARG A 472 21.11 4.07 -16.49
N ALA A 473 20.36 4.70 -17.39
CA ALA A 473 19.95 6.11 -17.27
C ALA A 473 18.62 6.29 -16.51
N ALA A 474 17.88 5.21 -16.26
CA ALA A 474 16.64 5.24 -15.49
C ALA A 474 16.93 5.35 -13.98
N ASP A 475 16.12 6.13 -13.27
CA ASP A 475 16.22 6.40 -11.83
C ASP A 475 15.24 5.56 -11.00
N VAL A 476 14.35 4.81 -11.66
CA VAL A 476 13.26 4.06 -11.03
C VAL A 476 13.54 2.54 -11.00
N PRO A 477 12.93 1.80 -10.05
CA PRO A 477 13.28 0.39 -9.84
C PRO A 477 12.84 -0.55 -10.97
N TRP A 478 11.83 -0.16 -11.74
CA TRP A 478 11.25 -0.98 -12.81
C TRP A 478 11.49 -0.37 -14.18
N THR A 479 11.77 -1.23 -15.14
CA THR A 479 11.93 -0.87 -16.55
C THR A 479 10.98 -1.71 -17.38
N ALA A 480 10.11 -1.04 -18.16
CA ALA A 480 9.28 -1.67 -19.17
C ALA A 480 9.97 -1.56 -20.54
N LEU A 481 10.06 -2.66 -21.27
CA LEU A 481 10.69 -2.72 -22.59
C LEU A 481 9.61 -2.51 -23.65
N TRP A 482 9.64 -1.36 -24.32
CA TRP A 482 8.65 -1.02 -25.33
C TRP A 482 9.15 -1.34 -26.74
N ASP A 483 8.45 -2.23 -27.43
CA ASP A 483 8.75 -2.72 -28.77
C ASP A 483 7.57 -2.52 -29.77
N GLY A 484 6.53 -1.81 -29.35
CA GLY A 484 5.36 -1.51 -30.17
C GLY A 484 4.11 -1.20 -29.33
N PRO A 485 2.96 -0.92 -29.96
CA PRO A 485 1.71 -0.58 -29.27
C PRO A 485 1.22 -1.69 -28.34
N ARG A 486 1.03 -1.40 -27.04
CA ARG A 486 0.64 -2.38 -26.00
C ARG A 486 -0.71 -2.12 -25.32
N GLY A 487 -1.38 -1.01 -25.64
CA GLY A 487 -2.71 -0.66 -25.11
C GLY A 487 -2.67 0.02 -23.73
N GLU A 488 -3.80 0.61 -23.33
CA GLU A 488 -3.92 1.57 -22.21
C GLU A 488 -3.67 1.00 -20.80
N HIS A 489 -3.66 -0.33 -20.64
CA HIS A 489 -3.53 -0.98 -19.34
C HIS A 489 -2.26 -1.80 -19.16
N PHE A 490 -1.38 -1.80 -20.16
CA PHE A 490 -0.18 -2.62 -20.21
C PHE A 490 0.71 -2.48 -18.97
N LEU A 491 1.07 -1.25 -18.59
CA LEU A 491 1.94 -1.03 -17.43
C LEU A 491 1.26 -1.41 -16.11
N ALA A 492 -0.05 -1.16 -15.99
CA ALA A 492 -0.81 -1.48 -14.79
C ALA A 492 -0.87 -3.00 -14.57
N ASP A 493 -1.13 -3.77 -15.63
CA ASP A 493 -1.22 -5.22 -15.57
C ASP A 493 0.12 -5.88 -15.22
N LEU A 494 1.21 -5.44 -15.86
CA LEU A 494 2.56 -5.98 -15.59
C LEU A 494 3.03 -5.67 -14.17
N LEU A 495 2.83 -4.43 -13.69
CA LEU A 495 3.18 -4.05 -12.33
C LEU A 495 2.31 -4.76 -11.30
N CYS A 496 1.01 -4.92 -11.57
CA CYS A 496 0.12 -5.69 -10.72
C CYS A 496 0.61 -7.14 -10.60
N ALA A 497 0.97 -7.77 -11.71
CA ALA A 497 1.50 -9.13 -11.71
C ALA A 497 2.83 -9.24 -10.95
N ALA A 498 3.72 -8.26 -11.11
CA ALA A 498 4.96 -8.18 -10.33
C ALA A 498 4.69 -8.02 -8.83
N GLU A 499 3.75 -7.17 -8.42
CA GLU A 499 3.38 -6.96 -7.02
C GLU A 499 2.71 -8.19 -6.38
N CYS A 500 1.87 -8.89 -7.15
CA CYS A 500 1.22 -10.13 -6.72
C CYS A 500 2.23 -11.27 -6.46
N SER A 501 3.30 -11.33 -7.23
CA SER A 501 4.20 -12.50 -7.28
C SER A 501 5.56 -12.27 -6.62
N ASP A 502 5.96 -11.00 -6.44
CA ASP A 502 7.33 -10.61 -6.13
C ASP A 502 8.34 -11.19 -7.15
N ALA A 503 7.92 -11.24 -8.42
CA ALA A 503 8.79 -11.60 -9.54
C ALA A 503 9.79 -10.47 -9.83
N ASP A 504 10.94 -10.82 -10.42
CA ASP A 504 11.94 -9.86 -10.89
C ASP A 504 11.72 -9.44 -12.34
N ALA A 505 10.98 -10.25 -13.11
CA ALA A 505 10.53 -9.92 -14.45
C ALA A 505 9.20 -10.59 -14.79
N VAL A 506 8.42 -9.91 -15.62
CA VAL A 506 7.10 -10.34 -16.09
C VAL A 506 7.04 -10.20 -17.61
N GLY A 507 6.43 -11.17 -18.27
CA GLY A 507 6.13 -11.13 -19.69
C GLY A 507 5.58 -12.46 -20.19
N PRO A 508 5.30 -12.61 -21.48
CA PRO A 508 4.84 -13.87 -22.03
C PRO A 508 5.90 -14.96 -21.88
N ALA A 509 5.44 -16.18 -21.57
CA ALA A 509 6.30 -17.35 -21.51
C ALA A 509 6.93 -17.61 -22.88
N VAL A 510 8.25 -17.84 -22.89
CA VAL A 510 8.94 -18.29 -24.11
C VAL A 510 9.01 -19.80 -24.02
N ALA A 511 8.39 -20.50 -24.98
CA ALA A 511 8.61 -21.92 -25.13
C ALA A 511 10.12 -22.14 -25.27
N GLY A 512 10.71 -22.91 -24.35
CA GLY A 512 12.12 -23.27 -24.43
C GLY A 512 12.41 -23.91 -25.81
N PRO A 513 13.67 -23.88 -26.28
CA PRO A 513 14.02 -24.51 -27.54
C PRO A 513 13.74 -26.02 -27.51
N GLN A 514 12.58 -26.40 -28.07
CA GLN A 514 12.09 -27.64 -28.72
C GLN A 514 12.55 -29.06 -28.26
N PRO A 515 11.76 -30.10 -28.60
CA PRO A 515 11.46 -31.26 -27.76
C PRO A 515 12.49 -32.39 -27.86
N GLN A 516 12.66 -33.14 -26.77
CA GLN A 516 13.14 -34.52 -26.85
C GLN A 516 11.97 -35.44 -27.31
N PRO A 517 12.26 -36.55 -28.02
CA PRO A 517 11.22 -37.43 -28.55
C PRO A 517 10.29 -37.97 -27.45
N PRO A 518 9.04 -38.35 -27.78
CA PRO A 518 7.97 -38.59 -26.81
C PRO A 518 8.29 -39.83 -25.97
N GLY A 519 8.82 -39.59 -24.77
CA GLY A 519 9.18 -40.62 -23.82
C GLY A 519 8.68 -40.37 -22.40
N ASP A 520 8.53 -39.12 -21.98
CA ASP A 520 8.20 -38.81 -20.60
C ASP A 520 7.04 -37.81 -20.49
N ALA A 521 6.06 -38.15 -19.65
CA ALA A 521 4.85 -37.37 -19.34
C ALA A 521 5.12 -35.98 -18.73
N ALA A 522 6.39 -35.56 -18.58
CA ALA A 522 6.81 -34.27 -18.05
C ALA A 522 6.71 -33.13 -19.09
N ASP A 523 6.79 -33.42 -20.39
CA ASP A 523 6.84 -32.38 -21.44
C ASP A 523 5.45 -31.80 -21.82
N ALA A 524 4.36 -32.46 -21.41
CA ALA A 524 3.00 -31.90 -21.54
C ALA A 524 2.80 -30.63 -20.69
N VAL A 525 3.62 -30.45 -19.64
CA VAL A 525 3.54 -29.32 -18.70
C VAL A 525 4.01 -28.01 -19.36
N GLY A 526 4.91 -28.07 -20.34
CA GLY A 526 5.48 -26.88 -20.98
C GLY A 526 4.49 -26.09 -21.87
N HIS A 527 3.56 -26.77 -22.54
CA HIS A 527 2.51 -26.11 -23.35
C HIS A 527 1.31 -25.72 -22.48
N ALA A 528 0.94 -26.53 -21.49
CA ALA A 528 -0.10 -26.18 -20.51
C ALA A 528 0.28 -24.95 -19.67
N ALA A 529 1.55 -24.77 -19.33
CA ALA A 529 2.05 -23.60 -18.60
C ALA A 529 2.08 -22.31 -19.45
N ALA A 530 2.17 -22.42 -20.79
CA ALA A 530 2.14 -21.25 -21.68
C ALA A 530 0.74 -20.62 -21.78
N GLU A 531 -0.30 -21.37 -21.42
CA GLU A 531 -1.70 -20.90 -21.38
C GLU A 531 -2.14 -20.42 -19.99
N GLN A 532 -1.33 -20.67 -18.96
CA GLN A 532 -1.64 -20.32 -17.57
C GLN A 532 -1.07 -18.94 -17.21
N GLU A 533 -1.93 -18.07 -16.69
CA GLU A 533 -1.53 -16.77 -16.17
C GLU A 533 -1.02 -16.88 -14.73
N TYR A 534 -0.11 -15.99 -14.32
CA TYR A 534 0.44 -15.92 -12.97
C TYR A 534 1.23 -17.17 -12.53
N VAL A 535 1.93 -17.81 -13.48
CA VAL A 535 2.79 -18.98 -13.23
C VAL A 535 4.27 -18.61 -13.35
N PHE A 536 5.10 -19.13 -12.44
CA PHE A 536 6.55 -18.97 -12.55
C PHE A 536 7.12 -19.90 -13.62
N VAL A 537 7.93 -19.34 -14.52
CA VAL A 537 8.52 -20.07 -15.65
C VAL A 537 10.03 -19.91 -15.68
N SER A 538 10.71 -20.76 -16.46
CA SER A 538 12.16 -20.73 -16.59
C SER A 538 12.68 -19.63 -17.53
N SER A 539 11.83 -19.14 -18.44
CA SER A 539 12.15 -18.11 -19.42
C SER A 539 10.90 -17.33 -19.82
N VAL A 540 11.04 -16.01 -19.97
CA VAL A 540 10.01 -15.10 -20.48
C VAL A 540 10.62 -14.22 -21.57
N ALA A 541 9.78 -13.67 -22.46
CA ALA A 541 10.14 -12.50 -23.24
C ALA A 541 9.80 -11.29 -22.35
N PRO A 542 10.79 -10.62 -21.76
CA PRO A 542 10.52 -9.69 -20.68
C PRO A 542 9.88 -8.41 -21.21
N GLU A 543 8.70 -8.09 -20.69
CA GLU A 543 8.01 -6.83 -20.96
C GLU A 543 8.21 -5.84 -19.81
N LEU A 544 8.33 -6.37 -18.59
CA LEU A 544 8.71 -5.63 -17.38
C LEU A 544 9.83 -6.37 -16.66
N ALA A 545 10.85 -5.66 -16.21
CA ALA A 545 11.93 -6.23 -15.40
C ALA A 545 12.50 -5.23 -14.40
N ARG A 546 13.10 -5.73 -13.32
CA ARG A 546 13.90 -4.92 -12.40
C ARG A 546 15.01 -4.23 -13.17
N ARG A 547 15.20 -2.93 -12.94
CA ARG A 547 16.27 -2.14 -13.58
C ARG A 547 17.64 -2.80 -13.43
N GLU A 548 17.94 -3.31 -12.23
CA GLU A 548 19.21 -3.98 -11.92
C GLU A 548 19.45 -5.23 -12.76
N LEU A 549 18.39 -5.95 -13.14
CA LEU A 549 18.47 -7.15 -13.97
C LEU A 549 18.78 -6.77 -15.42
N VAL A 550 18.08 -5.76 -15.95
CA VAL A 550 18.30 -5.24 -17.32
C VAL A 550 19.69 -4.62 -17.46
N CYS A 551 20.18 -3.89 -16.45
CA CYS A 551 21.51 -3.29 -16.44
C CYS A 551 22.67 -4.28 -16.64
N ARG A 552 22.46 -5.57 -16.34
CA ARG A 552 23.47 -6.62 -16.50
C ARG A 552 23.72 -7.02 -17.97
N ALA A 553 22.85 -6.60 -18.91
CA ALA A 553 22.95 -6.94 -20.33
C ALA A 553 22.98 -8.46 -20.62
N LEU A 554 22.40 -9.27 -19.73
CA LEU A 554 22.32 -10.72 -19.90
C LEU A 554 21.08 -11.09 -20.73
N HIS A 555 21.18 -12.13 -21.55
CA HIS A 555 20.04 -12.65 -22.29
C HIS A 555 18.91 -13.09 -21.31
N PRO A 556 17.64 -12.74 -21.53
CA PRO A 556 16.55 -13.05 -20.60
C PRO A 556 16.41 -14.53 -20.26
N GLY A 557 16.67 -15.41 -21.23
CA GLY A 557 16.64 -16.87 -21.04
C GLY A 557 17.67 -17.43 -20.03
N VAL A 558 18.63 -16.63 -19.55
CA VAL A 558 19.55 -17.06 -18.47
C VAL A 558 19.24 -16.43 -17.12
N TRP A 559 18.30 -15.49 -17.01
CA TRP A 559 18.02 -14.76 -15.77
C TRP A 559 17.64 -15.68 -14.60
N ASN A 560 16.84 -16.73 -14.85
CA ASN A 560 16.48 -17.70 -13.82
C ASN A 560 17.72 -18.45 -13.27
N ARG A 561 18.70 -18.76 -14.12
CA ARG A 561 19.97 -19.39 -13.69
C ARG A 561 20.81 -18.48 -12.80
N HIS A 562 20.54 -17.18 -12.83
CA HIS A 562 21.15 -16.17 -11.97
C HIS A 562 20.25 -15.78 -10.77
N GLY A 563 19.23 -16.59 -10.46
CA GLY A 563 18.38 -16.44 -9.29
C GLY A 563 17.20 -15.47 -9.45
N ALA A 564 16.94 -14.97 -10.66
CA ALA A 564 15.80 -14.09 -10.91
C ALA A 564 14.48 -14.90 -11.00
N ARG A 565 13.42 -14.41 -10.36
CA ARG A 565 12.08 -15.02 -10.42
C ARG A 565 11.32 -14.47 -11.62
N LEU A 566 10.93 -15.33 -12.56
CA LEU A 566 10.27 -14.92 -13.81
C LEU A 566 8.81 -15.37 -13.83
N LEU A 567 7.89 -14.44 -14.06
CA LEU A 567 6.45 -14.71 -14.09
C LEU A 567 5.90 -14.63 -15.52
N ALA A 568 5.17 -15.65 -15.93
CA ALA A 568 4.41 -15.65 -17.17
C ALA A 568 3.11 -14.86 -17.01
N LEU A 569 2.89 -13.90 -17.91
CA LEU A 569 1.63 -13.21 -18.10
C LEU A 569 1.35 -13.13 -19.60
N ALA A 570 0.25 -13.73 -20.05
CA ALA A 570 -0.14 -13.67 -21.46
C ALA A 570 -0.62 -12.24 -21.82
N PRO A 571 -0.41 -11.77 -23.06
CA PRO A 571 -1.01 -10.52 -23.51
C PRO A 571 -2.55 -10.61 -23.50
N VAL A 572 -3.23 -9.52 -23.15
CA VAL A 572 -4.69 -9.43 -23.36
C VAL A 572 -4.91 -9.36 -24.87
N LEU A 573 -5.50 -10.40 -25.44
CA LEU A 573 -5.97 -10.31 -26.82
C LEU A 573 -7.13 -9.32 -26.85
N GLY A 574 -6.99 -8.22 -27.60
CA GLY A 574 -8.08 -7.27 -27.78
C GLY A 574 -9.32 -7.95 -28.36
N PRO A 575 -10.53 -7.38 -28.15
CA PRO A 575 -11.77 -7.91 -28.69
C PRO A 575 -11.71 -7.91 -30.23
N GLY A 576 -11.38 -9.06 -30.82
CA GLY A 576 -11.21 -9.21 -32.27
C GLY A 576 -10.20 -10.26 -32.70
N ALA A 577 -9.29 -10.69 -31.81
CA ALA A 577 -8.38 -11.81 -32.09
C ALA A 577 -8.93 -13.11 -31.47
N SER A 578 -9.97 -13.68 -32.10
CA SER A 578 -10.38 -15.05 -31.80
C SER A 578 -9.20 -15.99 -32.06
N ARG A 579 -8.80 -16.77 -31.06
CA ARG A 579 -7.84 -17.87 -31.22
C ARG A 579 -8.34 -18.77 -32.34
N SER A 580 -7.63 -18.80 -33.47
CA SER A 580 -7.87 -19.80 -34.50
C SER A 580 -7.56 -21.17 -33.89
N GLU A 581 -8.58 -21.95 -33.57
CA GLU A 581 -8.40 -23.37 -33.27
C GLU A 581 -7.71 -24.01 -34.48
N PRO A 582 -6.58 -24.73 -34.30
CA PRO A 582 -6.03 -25.52 -35.39
C PRO A 582 -7.01 -26.67 -35.67
N GLU A 583 -7.74 -26.56 -36.79
CA GLU A 583 -8.54 -27.64 -37.36
C GLU A 583 -7.74 -28.95 -37.32
N ALA A 584 -8.18 -29.88 -36.48
CA ALA A 584 -7.73 -31.25 -36.48
C ALA A 584 -8.11 -31.88 -37.83
N ARG A 585 -7.17 -31.91 -38.78
CA ARG A 585 -7.28 -32.75 -39.98
C ARG A 585 -7.10 -34.21 -39.57
N THR A 586 -8.21 -34.90 -39.31
CA THR A 586 -8.28 -36.35 -39.26
C THR A 586 -9.19 -36.87 -40.37
N THR A 587 -8.59 -37.33 -41.45
CA THR A 587 -9.17 -38.38 -42.31
C THR A 587 -8.05 -39.34 -42.70
N PRO A 588 -8.05 -40.60 -42.22
CA PRO A 588 -7.28 -41.67 -42.83
C PRO A 588 -8.10 -42.25 -44.00
N GLY A 589 -7.46 -42.35 -45.17
CA GLY A 589 -8.02 -43.03 -46.34
C GLY A 589 -8.14 -44.53 -46.10
N ALA A 590 -9.27 -45.10 -46.53
CA ALA A 590 -9.48 -46.53 -46.61
C ALA A 590 -8.70 -47.12 -47.80
N GLY A 591 -7.90 -48.15 -47.50
CA GLY A 591 -7.39 -49.15 -48.43
C GLY A 591 -7.65 -50.51 -47.82
#